data_AF-A0A7M7GDY7-F1
#
_entry.id   AF-A0A7M7GDY7-F1
#
_cell.length_a   1.000
_cell.length_b   1.000
_cell.length_c   1.000
_cell.angle_alpha   90.00
_cell.angle_beta   90.00
_cell.angle_gamma   90.00
#
_symmetry.space_group_name_H-M   'P 1'
#
loop_
_entity.id
_entity.type
_entity.pdbx_description
1 polymer ?
#
loop_
_entity_poly.entity_id
_entity_poly.type
_entity_poly.pdbx_seq_one_letter_code
_entity_poly.pdbx_strand_id
1 'polypeptide(L)'
;MTTMNGKRPATIPPRHLQQNEATSQHFDLIKYIFESWSSVSKELDSYHNQQHGNSANYRNTALVTYYQEHEPNPQLKDFEPFDLEAYWNQRGAQSIARNASS
;
A
#
# COMPACT_ATOMS: atom_id res chain seq x y z
N MET A 1 28.34 -63.50 17.02
CA MET A 1 27.40 -62.92 16.03
C MET A 1 26.97 -61.56 16.54
N THR A 2 27.06 -60.57 15.66
CA THR A 2 26.69 -59.14 15.73
C THR A 2 25.79 -58.62 16.87
N THR A 3 26.27 -57.59 17.59
CA THR A 3 25.41 -56.55 18.17
C THR A 3 25.96 -55.17 17.79
N MET A 4 25.41 -54.58 16.73
CA MET A 4 25.67 -53.19 16.36
C MET A 4 24.58 -52.32 17.00
N ASN A 5 24.92 -51.49 17.99
CA ASN A 5 23.99 -50.50 18.53
C ASN A 5 24.48 -49.09 18.13
N GLY A 6 24.02 -48.66 16.96
CA GLY A 6 24.40 -47.40 16.31
C GLY A 6 23.73 -46.18 16.92
N LYS A 7 24.30 -45.63 17.99
CA LYS A 7 23.92 -44.31 18.49
C LYS A 7 24.87 -43.27 17.90
N ARG A 8 24.48 -42.62 16.79
CA ARG A 8 25.11 -41.36 16.38
C ARG A 8 24.78 -40.28 17.43
N PRO A 9 25.72 -39.43 17.86
CA PRO A 9 25.38 -38.28 18.68
C PRO A 9 24.48 -37.36 17.85
N ALA A 10 23.31 -36.98 18.38
CA ALA A 10 22.53 -35.91 17.79
C ALA A 10 23.33 -34.61 17.94
N THR A 11 24.01 -34.18 16.88
CA THR A 11 24.56 -32.84 16.78
C THR A 11 23.37 -31.88 16.77
N ILE A 12 23.00 -31.38 17.94
CA ILE A 12 22.01 -30.32 18.08
C ILE A 12 22.58 -29.12 17.31
N PRO A 13 21.91 -28.60 16.27
CA PRO A 13 22.38 -27.39 15.62
C PRO A 13 22.38 -26.26 16.66
N PRO A 14 23.38 -25.38 16.67
CA PRO A 14 23.50 -24.36 17.69
C PRO A 14 22.33 -23.38 17.59
N ARG A 15 21.28 -23.60 18.40
CA ARG A 15 20.10 -22.71 18.53
C ARG A 15 20.49 -21.25 18.75
N HIS A 16 21.66 -21.04 19.35
CA HIS A 16 22.18 -19.72 19.69
C HIS A 16 22.51 -18.84 18.47
N LEU A 17 22.89 -19.41 17.32
CA LEU A 17 23.11 -18.63 16.10
C LEU A 17 21.77 -18.20 15.46
N GLN A 18 20.80 -19.12 15.41
CA GLN A 18 19.49 -18.85 14.81
C GLN A 18 18.67 -17.83 15.62
N GLN A 19 18.82 -17.84 16.95
CA GLN A 19 18.19 -16.85 17.82
C GLN A 19 18.80 -15.45 17.62
N ASN A 20 20.12 -15.35 17.44
CA ASN A 20 20.78 -14.07 17.18
C ASN A 20 20.36 -13.45 15.83
N GLU A 21 20.22 -14.25 14.78
CA GLU A 21 19.76 -13.73 13.49
C GLU A 21 18.30 -13.28 13.51
N ALA A 22 17.42 -14.06 14.18
CA ALA A 22 16.04 -13.64 14.38
C ALA A 22 15.97 -12.31 15.15
N THR A 23 16.75 -12.16 16.23
CA THR A 23 16.80 -10.89 16.97
C THR A 23 17.30 -9.73 16.12
N SER A 24 18.31 -9.94 15.25
CA SER A 24 18.80 -8.91 14.34
C SER A 24 17.71 -8.45 13.36
N GLN A 25 16.99 -9.40 12.75
CA GLN A 25 15.89 -9.08 11.83
C GLN A 25 14.76 -8.32 12.54
N HIS A 26 14.45 -8.68 13.80
CA HIS A 26 13.48 -7.94 14.59
C HIS A 26 13.92 -6.48 14.82
N PHE A 27 15.20 -6.23 15.12
CA PHE A 27 15.71 -4.87 15.26
C PHE A 27 15.63 -4.07 13.96
N ASP A 28 15.93 -4.69 12.82
CA ASP A 28 15.84 -4.04 11.51
C ASP A 28 14.39 -3.66 11.17
N LEU A 29 13.43 -4.55 11.45
CA LEU A 29 12.00 -4.26 11.27
C LEU A 29 11.52 -3.13 12.19
N ILE A 30 11.90 -3.16 13.46
CA ILE A 30 11.56 -2.10 14.42
C ILE A 30 12.12 -0.76 13.94
N LYS A 31 13.39 -0.75 13.52
CA LYS A 31 14.05 0.44 12.98
C LYS A 31 13.34 0.94 11.73
N TYR A 32 13.04 0.06 10.77
CA TYR A 32 12.35 0.41 9.54
C TYR A 32 10.97 1.02 9.81
N ILE A 33 10.17 0.42 10.69
CA ILE A 33 8.85 0.93 11.05
C ILE A 33 8.98 2.31 11.69
N PHE A 34 9.92 2.47 12.65
CA PHE A 34 10.15 3.73 13.33
C PHE A 34 10.60 4.83 12.37
N GLU A 35 11.57 4.55 11.50
CA GLU A 35 12.10 5.51 10.53
C GLU A 35 11.05 5.90 9.48
N SER A 36 10.33 4.91 8.95
CA SER A 36 9.26 5.13 7.97
C SER A 36 8.15 6.00 8.55
N TRP A 37 7.68 5.67 9.77
CA TRP A 37 6.66 6.46 10.44
C TRP A 37 7.16 7.87 10.78
N SER A 38 8.37 7.99 11.33
CA SER A 38 8.97 9.29 11.65
C SER A 38 9.13 10.19 10.43
N SER A 39 9.46 9.61 9.27
CA SER A 39 9.55 10.34 8.01
C SER A 39 8.19 10.91 7.60
N VAL A 40 7.15 10.07 7.59
CA VAL A 40 5.77 10.46 7.26
C VAL A 40 5.25 11.53 8.23
N SER A 41 5.47 11.38 9.54
CA SER A 41 5.04 12.36 10.54
C SER A 41 5.73 13.72 10.33
N LYS A 42 7.05 13.74 10.10
CA LYS A 42 7.79 14.99 9.87
C LYS A 42 7.34 15.70 8.60
N GLU A 43 7.08 14.95 7.53
CA GLU A 43 6.57 15.51 6.28
C GLU A 43 5.19 16.16 6.50
N LEU A 44 4.30 15.48 7.23
CA LEU A 44 2.98 15.99 7.58
C LEU A 44 3.05 17.28 8.41
N ASP A 45 3.86 17.27 9.47
CA ASP A 45 4.06 18.44 10.33
C ASP A 45 4.63 19.62 9.54
N SER A 46 5.59 19.36 8.66
CA SER A 46 6.19 20.38 7.79
C SER A 46 5.15 20.98 6.86
N TYR A 47 4.24 20.16 6.33
CA TYR A 47 3.16 20.63 5.47
C TYR A 47 2.17 21.49 6.25
N HIS A 48 1.71 21.03 7.42
CA HIS A 48 0.74 21.77 8.26
C HIS A 48 1.28 23.14 8.71
N ASN A 49 2.54 23.21 9.14
CA ASN A 49 3.17 24.47 9.54
C ASN A 49 3.34 25.47 8.37
N GLN A 50 3.37 25.01 7.13
CA GLN A 50 3.46 25.86 5.93
C GLN A 50 2.10 26.42 5.47
N GLN A 51 0.98 25.81 5.86
CA GLN A 51 -0.37 26.24 5.43
C GLN A 51 -0.84 27.55 6.08
N HIS A 52 -0.15 28.03 7.12
CA HIS A 52 -0.48 29.31 7.76
C HIS A 52 -0.09 30.54 6.92
N GLY A 53 0.56 30.34 5.76
CA GLY A 53 0.75 31.38 4.74
C GLY A 53 -0.26 31.24 3.61
N ASN A 54 -1.09 32.27 3.38
CA ASN A 54 -2.03 32.35 2.26
C ASN A 54 -1.39 31.95 0.92
N SER A 55 -1.73 30.77 0.39
CA SER A 55 -1.51 30.48 -1.03
C SER A 55 -2.51 29.44 -1.52
N ALA A 56 -3.43 29.82 -2.39
CA ALA A 56 -4.44 28.93 -2.94
C ALA A 56 -3.90 27.93 -4.00
N ASN A 57 -2.60 27.60 -3.99
CA ASN A 57 -1.93 26.82 -5.05
C ASN A 57 -1.19 25.56 -4.54
N TYR A 58 -1.61 24.95 -3.44
CA TYR A 58 -0.95 23.77 -2.84
C TYR A 58 -1.35 22.41 -3.44
N ARG A 59 -1.59 22.33 -4.74
CA ARG A 59 -2.07 21.07 -5.35
C ARG A 59 -0.99 19.99 -5.54
N ASN A 60 0.27 20.20 -5.17
CA ASN A 60 1.29 19.21 -5.54
C ASN A 60 2.62 19.30 -4.77
N THR A 61 2.66 19.26 -3.44
CA THR A 61 3.95 19.11 -2.74
C THR A 61 3.96 18.20 -1.51
N ALA A 62 2.82 17.79 -0.95
CA ALA A 62 2.80 16.71 0.05
C ALA A 62 2.70 15.35 -0.65
N LEU A 63 3.68 14.46 -0.43
CA LEU A 63 3.58 13.05 -0.79
C LEU A 63 2.61 12.33 0.16
N VAL A 64 2.49 12.82 1.40
CA VAL A 64 1.55 12.33 2.42
C VAL A 64 0.23 13.09 2.33
N THR A 65 -0.80 12.45 1.77
CA THR A 65 -2.19 12.97 1.74
C THR A 65 -3.10 12.04 2.55
N TYR A 66 -3.87 12.62 3.48
CA TYR A 66 -4.95 11.91 4.16
C TYR A 66 -6.24 12.06 3.38
N TYR A 67 -7.05 11.00 3.35
CA TYR A 67 -8.44 11.12 2.91
C TYR A 67 -9.15 12.09 3.86
N GLN A 68 -9.60 13.22 3.32
CA GLN A 68 -10.45 14.15 4.05
C GLN A 68 -11.87 13.90 3.60
N GLU A 69 -12.63 13.21 4.45
CA GLU A 69 -14.04 12.99 4.20
C GLU A 69 -14.78 14.32 4.25
N HIS A 70 -15.32 14.71 3.10
CA HIS A 70 -16.22 15.83 2.98
C HIS A 70 -17.54 15.25 2.50
N GLU A 71 -18.52 15.12 3.39
CA GLU A 71 -19.89 14.77 3.02
C GLU A 71 -20.81 15.99 3.13
N PRO A 72 -21.52 16.37 2.05
CA PRO A 72 -21.38 15.87 0.68
C PRO A 72 -20.06 16.34 0.04
N ASN A 73 -19.47 15.54 -0.86
CA ASN A 73 -18.24 15.93 -1.53
C ASN A 73 -18.52 17.15 -2.42
N PRO A 74 -17.94 18.34 -2.14
CA PRO A 74 -18.25 19.55 -2.90
C PRO A 74 -17.86 19.43 -4.39
N GLN A 75 -16.93 18.52 -4.72
CA GLN A 75 -16.54 18.23 -6.11
C GLN A 75 -17.58 17.39 -6.86
N LEU A 76 -18.47 16.71 -6.15
CA LEU A 76 -19.51 15.84 -6.71
C LEU A 76 -20.88 16.52 -6.76
N LYS A 77 -20.96 17.84 -6.53
CA LYS A 77 -22.22 18.58 -6.48
C LYS A 77 -23.10 18.39 -7.72
N ASP A 78 -22.46 18.35 -8.89
CA ASP A 78 -23.13 18.19 -10.19
C ASP A 78 -22.75 16.86 -10.85
N PHE A 79 -22.32 15.88 -10.05
CA PHE A 79 -21.99 14.55 -10.57
C PHE A 79 -23.26 13.84 -11.03
N GLU A 80 -23.33 13.57 -12.33
CA GLU A 80 -24.37 12.72 -12.92
C GLU A 80 -23.86 11.27 -12.97
N PRO A 81 -24.57 10.31 -12.35
CA PRO A 81 -24.20 8.90 -12.46
C PRO A 81 -24.20 8.46 -13.92
N PHE A 82 -23.10 7.85 -14.35
CA PHE A 82 -22.99 7.27 -15.68
C PHE A 82 -23.57 5.85 -15.70
N ASP A 83 -24.54 5.61 -16.56
CA ASP A 83 -25.06 4.26 -16.79
C ASP A 83 -24.09 3.46 -17.66
N LEU A 84 -23.22 2.70 -16.99
CA LEU A 84 -22.27 1.80 -17.64
C LEU A 84 -22.99 0.74 -18.48
N GLU A 85 -24.12 0.21 -18.03
CA GLU A 85 -24.84 -0.85 -18.72
C GLU A 85 -25.37 -0.34 -20.06
N ALA A 86 -26.04 0.81 -20.05
CA ALA A 86 -26.51 1.45 -21.27
C ALA A 86 -25.36 1.75 -22.26
N TYR A 87 -24.22 2.24 -21.77
CA TYR A 87 -23.06 2.55 -22.61
C TYR A 87 -22.46 1.33 -23.30
N TRP A 88 -22.24 0.24 -22.55
CA TRP A 88 -21.69 -0.99 -23.11
C TRP A 88 -22.68 -1.69 -24.04
N ASN A 89 -23.98 -1.67 -23.72
CA ASN A 89 -25.02 -2.20 -24.59
C ASN A 89 -25.08 -1.47 -25.93
N GLN A 90 -24.99 -0.14 -25.93
CA GLN A 90 -24.97 0.66 -27.16
C GLN A 90 -23.73 0.38 -28.01
N ARG A 91 -22.55 0.26 -27.38
CA ARG A 91 -21.30 -0.02 -28.09
C ARG A 91 -21.25 -1.45 -28.65
N GLY A 92 -21.75 -2.42 -27.89
CA GLY A 92 -21.92 -3.81 -28.33
C GLY A 92 -22.77 -3.88 -29.60
N ALA A 93 -23.95 -3.28 -29.58
CA ALA A 93 -24.85 -3.23 -30.73
C ALA A 93 -24.23 -2.52 -31.94
N GLN A 94 -23.54 -1.39 -31.75
CA GLN A 94 -22.88 -0.65 -32.84
C GLN A 94 -21.72 -1.44 -33.47
N SER A 95 -20.96 -2.20 -32.68
CA SER A 95 -19.89 -3.05 -33.20
C SER A 95 -20.43 -4.20 -34.06
N ILE A 96 -21.54 -4.82 -33.64
CA ILE A 96 -22.20 -5.89 -34.40
C ILE A 96 -22.78 -5.34 -35.71
N ALA A 97 -23.46 -4.18 -35.67
CA ALA A 97 -24.06 -3.56 -36.85
C ALA A 97 -23.02 -3.15 -37.92
N ARG A 98 -21.84 -2.66 -37.49
CA ARG A 98 -20.72 -2.35 -38.40
C ARG A 98 -20.11 -3.58 -39.04
N ASN A 99 -20.00 -4.68 -38.30
CA ASN A 99 -19.41 -5.93 -38.81
C ASN A 99 -20.35 -6.71 -39.73
N ALA A 100 -21.67 -6.49 -39.62
CA ALA A 100 -22.68 -7.12 -40.48
C ALA A 100 -22.91 -6.37 -41.80
N SER A 101 -22.31 -5.19 -41.98
CA SER A 101 -22.45 -4.32 -43.17
C SER A 101 -21.16 -4.20 -44.00
N SER A 102 -20.14 -5.03 -43.72
CA SER A 102 -18.96 -5.28 -44.59
C SER A 102 -19.02 -6.68 -45.17
#